data_AF-A0A8J6MN60-F1
#
_entry.id   AF-A0A8J6MN60-F1
#
_cell.length_a   1.000
_cell.length_b   1.000
_cell.length_c   1.000
_cell.angle_alpha   90.00
_cell.angle_beta   90.00
_cell.angle_gamma   90.00
#
_symmetry.space_group_name_H-M   'P 1'
#
loop_
_entity.id
_entity.type
_entity.pdbx_description
1 polymer ?
#
loop_
_entity_poly.entity_id
_entity_poly.type
_entity_poly.pdbx_seq_one_letter_code
_entity_poly.pdbx_strand_id
1 'polypeptide(L)'
;MIEAAKKAGSLRFRLPHSSLISVFGNDWFALKAEAFARFFGTPIFLAIQTVIVAFWIILNATGVFKFDVYPFILLNLAFSLQSAYAAPLILLAQTRQADRDKALSEADAQHREALALASEDRQRLGNEHTQQLLELLKLNTELTRTTHELSLRIEVLTEEMHKRLDRSVSAQS
;
A
#
# COMPACT_ATOMS: atom_id res chain seq x y z
N MET A 1 24.24 25.91 -0.11
CA MET A 1 24.38 24.78 -1.06
C MET A 1 23.76 23.46 -0.58
N ILE A 2 23.36 23.32 0.69
CA ILE A 2 22.77 22.07 1.23
C ILE A 2 21.27 21.91 0.87
N GLU A 3 20.55 23.01 0.65
CA GLU A 3 19.13 23.02 0.24
C GLU A 3 18.88 22.36 -1.14
N ALA A 4 19.82 22.51 -2.07
CA ALA A 4 19.69 22.00 -3.44
C ALA A 4 19.82 20.47 -3.51
N ALA A 5 20.58 19.85 -2.59
CA ALA A 5 20.76 18.40 -2.53
C ALA A 5 19.52 17.69 -1.93
N LYS A 6 18.81 18.34 -0.99
CA LYS A 6 17.59 17.77 -0.38
C LYS A 6 16.40 17.71 -1.35
N LYS A 7 16.35 18.62 -2.33
CA LYS A 7 15.30 18.65 -3.36
C LYS A 7 15.50 17.59 -4.45
N ALA A 8 16.73 17.10 -4.64
CA ALA A 8 17.05 16.08 -5.63
C ALA A 8 16.58 14.66 -5.21
N GLY A 9 16.48 14.39 -3.90
CA GLY A 9 16.06 13.07 -3.39
C GLY A 9 14.55 12.82 -3.46
N SER A 10 13.71 13.86 -3.43
CA SER A 10 12.25 13.71 -3.37
C SER A 10 11.59 13.42 -4.73
N LEU A 11 12.34 13.53 -5.83
CA LEU A 11 11.82 13.35 -7.19
C LEU A 11 12.12 11.96 -7.78
N ARG A 12 12.93 11.13 -7.12
CA ARG A 12 13.36 9.82 -7.65
C ARG A 12 12.20 8.81 -7.80
N PHE A 13 11.10 9.01 -7.09
CA PHE A 13 9.92 8.14 -7.15
C PHE A 13 8.78 8.67 -8.03
N ARG A 14 8.99 9.76 -8.78
CA ARG A 14 8.06 10.19 -9.83
C ARG A 14 8.57 9.81 -11.21
N LEU A 15 8.88 8.53 -11.43
CA LEU A 15 8.77 8.01 -12.78
C LEU A 15 7.28 7.86 -13.10
N PRO A 16 6.79 8.47 -14.19
CA PRO A 16 5.41 8.32 -14.59
C PRO A 16 5.26 6.88 -15.06
N HIS A 17 4.63 6.03 -14.24
CA HIS A 17 3.93 4.88 -14.80
C HIS A 17 2.69 5.43 -15.53
N SER A 18 2.89 6.24 -16.57
CA SER A 18 1.84 6.76 -17.44
C SER A 18 1.41 5.72 -18.49
N SER A 19 2.09 4.58 -18.55
CA SER A 19 1.53 3.36 -19.13
C SER A 19 0.80 2.57 -18.04
N LEU A 20 -0.13 3.22 -17.34
CA LEU A 20 -1.16 2.50 -16.60
C LEU A 20 -1.94 1.70 -17.62
N ILE A 21 -1.60 0.41 -17.73
CA ILE A 21 -2.52 -0.74 -17.72
C ILE A 21 -3.96 -0.30 -17.97
N SER A 22 -4.24 0.17 -19.17
CA SER A 22 -5.61 0.32 -19.62
C SER A 22 -6.13 -1.10 -19.73
N VAL A 23 -7.15 -1.41 -18.94
CA VAL A 23 -7.78 -2.73 -18.81
C VAL A 23 -8.07 -3.39 -20.18
N PHE A 24 -8.18 -2.57 -21.25
CA PHE A 24 -8.42 -2.99 -22.62
C PHE A 24 -7.82 -2.04 -23.69
N GLY A 25 -6.76 -1.29 -23.38
CA GLY A 25 -6.34 -0.17 -24.25
C GLY A 25 -7.15 1.10 -23.94
N ASN A 26 -6.72 2.26 -24.44
CA ASN A 26 -7.60 3.44 -24.55
C ASN A 26 -8.53 3.31 -25.78
N ASP A 27 -8.90 2.07 -26.11
CA ASP A 27 -9.55 1.69 -27.34
C ASP A 27 -11.05 1.51 -27.13
N TRP A 28 -11.82 1.56 -28.22
CA TRP A 28 -13.26 1.29 -28.23
C TRP A 28 -13.64 -0.06 -27.58
N PHE A 29 -12.73 -1.05 -27.61
CA PHE A 29 -12.94 -2.35 -26.96
C PHE A 29 -13.00 -2.25 -25.43
N ALA A 30 -12.31 -1.28 -24.84
CA ALA A 30 -12.30 -1.05 -23.40
C ALA A 30 -13.64 -0.56 -22.87
N LEU A 31 -14.18 0.45 -23.52
CA LEU A 31 -15.48 1.02 -23.21
C LEU A 31 -16.57 -0.04 -23.35
N LYS A 32 -16.49 -0.86 -24.40
CA LYS A 32 -17.41 -1.99 -24.58
C LYS A 32 -17.29 -3.03 -23.48
N ALA A 33 -16.08 -3.46 -23.15
CA ALA A 33 -15.88 -4.48 -22.14
C ALA A 33 -16.29 -3.99 -20.74
N GLU A 34 -16.09 -2.71 -20.42
CA GLU A 34 -16.61 -2.08 -19.19
C GLU A 34 -18.15 -2.07 -19.17
N ALA A 35 -18.79 -1.74 -20.30
CA ALA A 35 -20.25 -1.80 -20.42
C ALA A 35 -20.78 -3.25 -20.27
N PHE A 36 -20.13 -4.23 -20.90
CA PHE A 36 -20.47 -5.64 -20.75
C PHE A 36 -20.29 -6.13 -19.31
N ALA A 37 -19.18 -5.79 -18.66
CA ALA A 37 -18.93 -6.18 -17.27
C ALA A 37 -20.00 -5.63 -16.31
N ARG A 38 -20.38 -4.35 -16.46
CA ARG A 38 -21.47 -3.75 -15.68
C ARG A 38 -22.83 -4.39 -15.96
N PHE A 39 -23.09 -4.76 -17.22
CA PHE A 39 -24.34 -5.39 -17.62
C PHE A 39 -24.50 -6.79 -17.02
N PHE A 40 -23.48 -7.64 -17.11
CA PHE A 40 -23.50 -8.99 -16.54
C PHE A 40 -23.43 -9.03 -15.01
N GLY A 41 -22.90 -7.99 -14.36
CA GLY A 41 -22.84 -7.88 -12.90
C GLY A 41 -24.16 -7.49 -12.22
N THR A 42 -25.20 -7.17 -12.98
CA THR A 42 -26.48 -6.66 -12.46
C THR A 42 -27.56 -7.75 -12.51
N PRO A 43 -28.40 -7.94 -11.46
CA PRO A 43 -29.50 -8.92 -11.47
C PRO A 43 -30.54 -8.69 -12.58
N ILE A 44 -30.52 -7.50 -13.18
CA ILE A 44 -31.37 -7.10 -14.32
C ILE A 44 -31.14 -8.00 -15.55
N PHE A 45 -29.91 -8.46 -15.79
CA PHE A 45 -29.64 -9.35 -16.93
C PHE A 45 -30.45 -10.65 -16.85
N LEU A 46 -30.46 -11.28 -15.67
CA LEU A 46 -31.22 -12.51 -15.44
C LEU A 46 -32.73 -12.27 -15.60
N ALA A 47 -33.24 -11.15 -15.07
CA ALA A 47 -34.65 -10.80 -15.21
C ALA A 47 -35.08 -10.64 -16.69
N ILE A 48 -34.28 -9.92 -17.49
CA ILE A 48 -34.54 -9.75 -18.93
C ILE A 48 -34.51 -11.10 -19.65
N GLN A 49 -33.49 -11.94 -19.37
CA GLN A 49 -33.37 -13.27 -19.97
C GLN A 49 -34.59 -14.14 -19.67
N THR A 50 -35.07 -14.15 -18.42
CA THR A 50 -36.26 -14.92 -18.02
C THR A 50 -37.52 -14.43 -18.73
N VAL A 51 -37.71 -13.11 -18.86
CA VAL A 51 -38.87 -12.54 -19.57
C VAL A 51 -38.87 -12.94 -21.05
N ILE A 52 -37.72 -12.88 -21.72
CA ILE A 52 -37.59 -13.29 -23.13
C ILE A 52 -37.96 -14.76 -23.32
N VAL A 53 -37.45 -15.63 -22.45
CA VAL A 53 -37.73 -17.08 -22.51
C VAL A 53 -39.19 -17.37 -22.23
N ALA A 54 -39.77 -16.75 -21.19
CA ALA A 54 -41.19 -16.90 -20.87
C ALA A 54 -42.08 -16.42 -22.02
N PHE A 55 -41.75 -15.28 -22.63
CA PHE A 55 -42.46 -14.76 -23.79
C PHE A 55 -42.40 -15.71 -24.99
N TRP A 56 -41.22 -16.29 -25.28
CA TRP A 56 -41.05 -17.28 -26.34
C TRP A 56 -41.90 -18.53 -26.14
N ILE A 57 -41.94 -19.05 -24.91
CA ILE A 57 -42.76 -20.20 -24.53
C ILE A 57 -44.25 -19.87 -24.71
N ILE A 58 -44.72 -18.71 -24.23
CA ILE A 58 -46.13 -18.30 -24.34
C ILE A 58 -46.56 -18.15 -25.81
N LEU A 59 -45.74 -17.51 -26.65
CA LEU A 59 -46.07 -17.35 -28.08
C LEU A 59 -46.17 -18.69 -28.83
N ASN A 60 -45.27 -19.64 -28.54
CA ASN A 60 -45.32 -20.95 -29.19
C ASN A 60 -46.41 -21.86 -28.60
N ALA A 61 -46.67 -21.76 -27.29
CA ALA A 61 -47.72 -22.55 -26.62
C ALA A 61 -49.14 -22.12 -27.01
N THR A 62 -49.36 -20.83 -27.32
CA THR A 62 -50.66 -20.31 -27.77
C THR A 62 -50.98 -20.68 -29.23
N GLY A 63 -50.06 -21.33 -29.95
CA GLY A 63 -50.29 -21.87 -31.29
C GLY A 63 -50.41 -20.81 -32.40
N VAL A 64 -50.14 -19.54 -32.09
CA VAL A 64 -50.19 -18.41 -33.06
C VAL A 64 -49.09 -18.57 -34.13
N PHE A 65 -47.93 -19.10 -33.74
CA PHE A 65 -46.85 -19.52 -34.63
C PHE A 65 -46.38 -20.91 -34.21
N LYS A 66 -46.59 -21.93 -35.04
CA LYS A 66 -46.12 -23.32 -34.80
C LYS A 66 -44.64 -23.50 -35.16
N PHE A 67 -43.79 -22.59 -34.71
CA PHE A 67 -42.37 -22.60 -35.07
C PHE A 67 -41.56 -23.56 -34.18
N ASP A 68 -41.93 -23.70 -32.90
CA ASP A 68 -41.27 -24.59 -31.94
C ASP A 68 -42.31 -25.26 -31.00
N VAL A 69 -42.96 -26.33 -31.49
CA VAL A 69 -43.94 -27.12 -30.71
C VAL A 69 -43.22 -27.94 -29.64
N TYR A 70 -43.88 -28.19 -28.50
CA TYR A 70 -43.35 -29.04 -27.42
C TYR A 70 -42.73 -30.32 -27.99
N PRO A 71 -41.42 -30.60 -27.77
CA PRO A 71 -40.58 -30.22 -26.62
C PRO A 71 -39.55 -29.06 -26.83
N PHE A 72 -39.88 -28.02 -27.59
CA PHE A 72 -39.04 -26.81 -27.78
C PHE A 72 -37.58 -27.09 -28.22
N ILE A 73 -37.43 -27.76 -29.37
CA ILE A 73 -36.11 -28.19 -29.86
C ILE A 73 -35.20 -27.01 -30.21
N LEU A 74 -35.77 -25.94 -30.77
CA LEU A 74 -34.99 -24.76 -31.19
C LEU A 74 -34.50 -23.97 -29.98
N LEU A 75 -35.35 -23.81 -28.96
CA LEU A 75 -34.95 -23.16 -27.71
C LEU A 75 -33.82 -23.93 -27.02
N ASN A 76 -33.93 -25.25 -26.94
CA ASN A 76 -32.89 -26.10 -26.37
C ASN A 76 -31.58 -26.04 -27.16
N LEU A 77 -31.67 -26.00 -28.49
CA LEU A 77 -30.50 -25.87 -29.36
C LEU A 77 -29.82 -24.50 -29.16
N ALA A 78 -30.59 -23.43 -29.05
CA ALA A 78 -30.08 -22.08 -28.81
C ALA A 78 -29.35 -21.98 -27.47
N PHE A 79 -29.91 -22.53 -26.39
CA PHE A 79 -29.24 -22.58 -25.07
C PHE A 79 -27.98 -23.44 -25.07
N SER A 80 -28.00 -24.57 -25.78
CA SER A 80 -26.83 -25.43 -25.92
C SER A 80 -25.69 -24.69 -26.62
N LEU A 81 -26.00 -23.98 -27.71
CA LEU A 81 -25.03 -23.15 -28.41
C LEU A 81 -24.56 -21.96 -27.56
N GLN A 82 -25.48 -21.30 -26.84
CA GLN A 82 -25.16 -20.19 -25.94
C GLN A 82 -24.12 -20.62 -24.90
N SER A 83 -24.32 -21.79 -24.29
CA SER A 83 -23.39 -22.35 -23.30
C SER A 83 -22.06 -22.75 -23.95
N ALA A 84 -22.10 -23.38 -25.12
CA ALA A 84 -20.92 -23.81 -25.85
C ALA A 84 -20.01 -22.64 -26.27
N TYR A 85 -20.57 -21.48 -26.63
CA TYR A 85 -19.79 -20.29 -26.97
C TYR A 85 -19.40 -19.46 -25.73
N ALA A 86 -20.23 -19.46 -24.68
CA ALA A 86 -19.92 -18.77 -23.44
C ALA A 86 -18.67 -19.36 -22.76
N ALA A 87 -18.55 -20.68 -22.68
CA ALA A 87 -17.41 -21.34 -22.02
C ALA A 87 -16.02 -20.88 -22.53
N PRO A 88 -15.70 -20.92 -23.83
CA PRO A 88 -14.40 -20.45 -24.33
C PRO A 88 -14.21 -18.94 -24.19
N LEU A 89 -15.28 -18.14 -24.32
CA LEU A 89 -15.20 -16.69 -24.14
C LEU A 89 -14.91 -16.33 -22.67
N ILE A 90 -15.55 -17.03 -21.72
CA ILE A 90 -15.27 -16.92 -20.30
C ILE A 90 -13.83 -17.35 -20.01
N LEU A 91 -13.36 -18.46 -20.59
CA LEU A 91 -11.98 -18.91 -20.41
C LEU A 91 -10.97 -17.88 -20.92
N LEU A 92 -11.20 -17.27 -22.08
CA LEU A 92 -10.36 -16.18 -22.60
C LEU A 92 -10.41 -14.92 -21.72
N ALA A 93 -11.56 -14.61 -21.14
CA ALA A 93 -11.68 -13.51 -20.18
C ALA A 93 -10.91 -13.82 -18.88
N GLN A 94 -11.00 -15.07 -18.40
CA GLN A 94 -10.32 -15.54 -17.21
C GLN A 94 -8.80 -15.59 -17.38
N THR A 95 -8.27 -16.08 -18.50
CA THR A 95 -6.81 -16.08 -18.75
C THR A 95 -6.26 -14.65 -18.74
N ARG A 96 -6.96 -13.72 -19.40
CA ARG A 96 -6.59 -12.29 -19.37
C ARG A 96 -6.74 -11.65 -17.99
N GLN A 97 -7.71 -12.09 -17.18
CA GLN A 97 -7.81 -11.65 -15.79
C GLN A 97 -6.64 -12.19 -14.96
N ALA A 98 -6.33 -13.48 -15.06
CA ALA A 98 -5.24 -14.12 -14.34
C ALA A 98 -3.86 -13.53 -14.66
N ASP A 99 -3.57 -13.23 -15.94
CA ASP A 99 -2.32 -12.57 -16.34
C ASP A 99 -2.18 -11.18 -15.68
N ARG A 100 -3.28 -10.44 -15.56
CA ARG A 100 -3.31 -9.14 -14.87
C ARG A 100 -3.13 -9.27 -13.37
N ASP A 101 -3.85 -10.21 -12.75
CA ASP A 101 -3.77 -10.44 -11.31
C ASP A 101 -2.35 -10.87 -10.92
N LYS A 102 -1.69 -11.67 -11.77
CA LYS A 102 -0.29 -12.04 -11.61
C LYS A 102 0.64 -10.82 -11.69
N ALA A 103 0.51 -9.99 -12.72
CA ALA A 103 1.34 -8.78 -12.86
C ALA A 103 1.14 -7.80 -11.69
N LEU A 104 -0.10 -7.63 -11.23
CA LEU A 104 -0.41 -6.79 -10.07
C LEU A 104 0.20 -7.38 -8.79
N SER A 105 0.10 -8.69 -8.59
CA SER A 105 0.68 -9.38 -7.43
C SER A 105 2.20 -9.28 -7.43
N GLU A 106 2.86 -9.38 -8.59
CA GLU A 106 4.32 -9.23 -8.70
C GLU A 106 4.76 -7.80 -8.37
N ALA A 107 4.07 -6.79 -8.91
CA ALA A 107 4.36 -5.39 -8.61
C ALA A 107 4.15 -5.06 -7.12
N ASP A 108 3.10 -5.60 -6.51
CA ASP A 108 2.82 -5.42 -5.09
C ASP A 108 3.87 -6.14 -4.22
N ALA A 109 4.31 -7.34 -4.60
CA ALA A 109 5.40 -8.04 -3.92
C ALA A 109 6.70 -7.23 -3.95
N GLN A 110 7.10 -6.72 -5.12
CA GLN A 110 8.27 -5.85 -5.27
C GLN A 110 8.15 -4.57 -4.45
N HIS A 111 6.95 -3.98 -4.41
CA HIS A 111 6.69 -2.78 -3.62
C HIS A 111 6.85 -3.05 -2.11
N ARG A 112 6.32 -4.17 -1.62
CA ARG A 112 6.45 -4.59 -0.21
C ARG A 112 7.91 -4.85 0.15
N GLU A 113 8.68 -5.52 -0.71
CA GLU A 113 10.11 -5.73 -0.50
C GLU A 113 10.87 -4.40 -0.43
N ALA A 114 10.61 -3.47 -1.34
CA ALA A 114 11.23 -2.14 -1.32
C ALA A 114 10.89 -1.35 -0.04
N LEU A 115 9.64 -1.43 0.42
CA LEU A 115 9.21 -0.83 1.69
C LEU A 115 9.90 -1.48 2.90
N ALA A 116 10.03 -2.81 2.90
CA ALA A 116 10.72 -3.54 3.97
C ALA A 116 12.18 -3.10 4.08
N LEU A 117 12.92 -3.05 2.96
CA LEU A 117 14.31 -2.56 2.93
C LEU A 117 14.42 -1.11 3.41
N ALA A 118 13.54 -0.22 2.94
CA ALA A 118 13.52 1.18 3.38
C ALA A 118 13.19 1.33 4.87
N SER A 119 12.36 0.45 5.42
CA SER A 119 12.04 0.42 6.85
C SER A 119 13.23 -0.05 7.70
N GLU A 120 13.97 -1.04 7.22
CA GLU A 120 15.19 -1.53 7.87
C GLU A 120 16.26 -0.43 7.93
N ASP A 121 16.50 0.26 6.82
CA ASP A 121 17.45 1.39 6.76
C ASP A 121 17.04 2.51 7.74
N ARG A 122 15.74 2.85 7.79
CA ARG A 122 15.23 3.85 8.75
C ARG A 122 15.45 3.41 10.19
N GLN A 123 15.30 2.12 10.48
CA GLN A 123 15.53 1.58 11.81
C GLN A 123 17.01 1.59 12.19
N ARG A 124 17.91 1.27 11.25
CA ARG A 124 19.37 1.37 11.45
C ARG A 124 19.79 2.79 11.81
N LEU A 125 19.38 3.77 11.01
CA LEU A 125 19.65 5.19 11.29
C LEU A 125 19.04 5.64 12.63
N GLY A 126 17.83 5.17 12.96
CA GLY A 126 17.21 5.43 14.26
C GLY A 126 17.99 4.87 15.44
N ASN A 127 18.55 3.67 15.31
CA ASN A 127 19.39 3.04 16.32
C ASN A 127 20.71 3.80 16.49
N GLU A 128 21.35 4.24 15.40
CA GLU A 128 22.55 5.07 15.43
C GLU A 128 22.28 6.40 16.15
N HIS A 129 21.19 7.10 15.81
CA HIS A 129 20.79 8.32 16.51
C HIS A 129 20.53 8.07 18.00
N THR A 130 19.90 6.94 18.35
CA THR A 130 19.65 6.58 19.74
C THR A 130 20.96 6.37 20.51
N GLN A 131 21.95 5.70 19.89
CA GLN A 131 23.28 5.53 20.48
C GLN A 131 23.97 6.87 20.71
N GLN A 132 23.92 7.79 19.74
CA GLN A 132 24.46 9.15 19.88
C GLN A 132 23.78 9.91 21.03
N LEU A 133 22.45 9.82 21.17
CA LEU A 133 21.73 10.45 22.28
C LEU A 133 22.17 9.89 23.63
N LEU A 134 22.35 8.57 23.74
CA LEU A 134 22.84 7.93 24.96
C LEU A 134 24.27 8.39 25.30
N GLU A 135 25.13 8.57 24.30
CA GLU A 135 26.48 9.10 24.49
C GLU A 135 26.46 10.54 25.00
N LEU A 136 25.67 11.42 24.38
CA LEU A 136 25.51 12.80 24.83
C LEU A 136 24.96 12.88 26.27
N LEU A 137 24.00 12.02 26.62
CA LEU A 137 23.46 11.94 27.97
C LEU A 137 24.53 11.51 29.00
N LYS A 138 25.38 10.53 28.65
CA LYS A 138 26.50 10.12 29.50
C LYS A 138 27.50 11.26 29.70
N LEU A 139 27.88 11.96 28.64
CA LEU A 139 28.79 13.10 28.72
C LEU A 139 28.22 14.23 29.59
N ASN A 140 26.93 14.54 29.46
CA ASN A 140 26.28 15.56 30.28
C ASN A 140 26.27 15.17 31.76
N THR A 141 26.00 13.89 32.04
CA THR A 141 26.05 13.33 33.40
C THR A 141 27.47 13.43 34.00
N GLU A 142 28.49 13.12 33.20
CA GLU A 142 29.89 13.17 33.63
C GLU A 142 30.33 14.62 33.90
N LEU A 143 30.03 15.55 32.99
CA LEU A 143 30.29 16.98 33.20
C LEU A 143 29.63 17.49 34.48
N THR A 144 28.40 17.07 34.75
CA THR A 144 27.68 17.41 35.98
C THR A 144 28.42 16.86 37.21
N ARG A 145 28.91 15.63 37.14
CA ARG A 145 29.67 14.98 38.22
C ARG A 145 31.00 15.69 38.48
N THR A 146 31.78 15.98 37.45
CA THR A 146 33.05 16.72 37.56
C THR A 146 32.82 18.11 38.13
N THR A 147 31.77 18.80 37.68
CA THR A 147 31.40 20.12 38.22
C THR A 147 31.10 20.04 39.72
N HIS A 148 30.34 19.03 40.14
CA HIS A 148 30.05 18.81 41.55
C HIS A 148 31.31 18.50 42.37
N GLU A 149 32.20 17.66 41.87
CA GLU A 149 33.47 17.32 42.54
C GLU A 149 34.39 18.55 42.69
N LEU A 150 34.53 19.36 41.64
CA LEU A 150 35.30 20.60 41.69
C LEU A 150 34.72 21.58 42.73
N SER A 151 33.39 21.67 42.82
CA SER A 151 32.73 22.50 43.84
C SER A 151 33.08 22.05 45.26
N LEU A 152 33.02 20.74 45.52
CA LEU A 152 33.40 20.17 46.83
C LEU A 152 34.88 20.42 47.15
N ARG A 153 35.76 20.29 46.15
CA ARG A 153 37.21 20.55 46.31
C ARG A 153 37.48 22.01 46.67
N ILE A 154 36.79 22.95 46.00
CA ILE A 154 36.89 24.39 46.28
C ILE A 154 36.40 24.69 47.69
N GLU A 155 35.28 24.10 48.12
CA GLU A 155 34.73 24.27 49.46
C GLU A 155 35.74 23.85 50.53
N VAL A 156 36.31 22.64 50.41
CA VAL A 156 37.33 22.13 51.35
C VAL A 156 38.59 22.99 51.34
N LEU A 157 39.10 23.37 50.16
CA LEU A 157 40.27 24.24 50.07
C LEU A 157 40.02 25.61 50.70
N THR A 158 38.82 26.16 50.53
CA THR A 158 38.42 27.45 51.12
C THR A 158 38.31 27.33 52.64
N GLU A 159 37.74 26.25 53.15
CA GLU A 159 37.67 25.99 54.59
C GLU A 159 39.07 25.85 55.22
N GLU A 160 39.97 25.12 54.56
CA GLU A 160 41.36 24.96 54.99
C GLU A 160 42.11 26.30 54.96
N MET A 161 41.92 27.11 53.91
CA MET A 161 42.47 28.47 53.84
C MET A 161 41.92 29.36 54.97
N HIS A 162 40.61 29.32 55.24
CA HIS A 162 39.98 30.09 56.30
C HIS A 162 40.54 29.71 57.69
N LYS A 163 40.64 28.40 57.99
CA LYS A 163 41.27 27.90 59.23
C LYS A 163 42.73 28.30 59.39
N ARG A 164 43.51 28.30 58.30
CA ARG A 164 44.92 28.73 58.34
C ARG A 164 45.05 30.23 58.55
N LEU A 165 44.18 31.02 57.92
CA LEU A 165 44.16 32.47 58.09
C LEU A 165 43.83 32.84 59.54
N ASP A 166 42.79 32.24 60.13
CA ASP A 166 42.42 32.45 61.54
C ASP A 166 43.57 32.12 62.50
N ARG A 167 44.25 30.98 62.30
CA ARG A 167 45.44 30.62 63.11
C ARG A 167 46.57 31.64 62.97
N SER A 168 46.81 32.15 61.75
CA SER A 168 47.86 33.14 61.50
C SER A 168 47.55 34.48 62.14
N VAL A 169 46.27 34.90 62.12
CA VAL A 169 45.79 36.13 62.77
C VAL A 169 45.86 35.99 64.29
N SER A 170 45.44 34.85 64.87
CA SER A 170 45.52 34.60 66.31
C SER A 170 46.94 34.46 66.86
N ALA A 171 47.94 34.21 66.00
CA ALA A 171 49.35 34.11 66.39
C ALA A 171 50.10 35.46 66.32
N GLN A 172 49.47 36.51 65.78
CA GLN A 172 50.02 37.87 65.68
C GLN A 172 49.39 38.88 66.65
N SER A 173 48.33 38.51 67.36
CA SER A 173 47.70 39.28 68.46
C SER A 173 48.19 38.81 69.83
#